data_AF-A0A2V6MCE9-F1
#
_entry.id   AF-A0A2V6MCE9-F1
#
_cell.length_a   1.000
_cell.length_b   1.000
_cell.length_c   1.000
_cell.angle_alpha   90.00
_cell.angle_beta   90.00
_cell.angle_gamma   90.00
#
_symmetry.space_group_name_H-M   'P 1'
#
loop_
_entity.id
_entity.type
_entity.pdbx_description
1 polymer ?
#
loop_
_entity_poly.entity_id
_entity_poly.type
_entity_poly.pdbx_seq_one_letter_code
_entity_poly.pdbx_strand_id
1 'polypeptide(L)' 'DSINGQTLMAYFAVIAAWAGEKDLALQQLANVAPVPGATLITSYGVLKLLPFWEPLRGDPRFEAIVASLAPKHPVE' A
#
# COMPACT_ATOMS: atom_id res chain seq x y z
N ASP A 1 -6.96 -11.03 -17.16
CA ASP A 1 -6.07 -9.88 -17.31
C ASP A 1 -5.41 -9.60 -15.97
N SER A 2 -4.07 -9.66 -15.90
CA SER A 2 -3.30 -9.62 -14.66
C SER A 2 -3.32 -8.25 -13.97
N ILE A 3 -3.50 -7.17 -14.73
CA ILE A 3 -3.56 -5.79 -14.19
C ILE A 3 -4.83 -5.59 -13.34
N ASN A 4 -5.97 -6.10 -13.83
CA ASN A 4 -7.23 -6.04 -13.08
C ASN A 4 -7.17 -6.86 -11.78
N GLY A 5 -6.51 -8.02 -11.81
CA GLY A 5 -6.32 -8.86 -10.62
C GLY A 5 -5.47 -8.20 -9.54
N GLN A 6 -4.39 -7.51 -9.93
CA GLN A 6 -3.51 -6.80 -8.99
C GLN A 6 -4.19 -5.59 -8.36
N THR A 7 -4.98 -4.86 -9.15
CA THR A 7 -5.81 -3.76 -8.66
C THR A 7 -6.81 -4.25 -7.61
N LEU A 8 -7.47 -5.39 -7.85
CA LEU A 8 -8.41 -5.98 -6.89
C LEU A 8 -7.75 -6.38 -5.56
N MET A 9 -6.55 -6.96 -5.61
CA MET A 9 -5.81 -7.34 -4.40
C MET A 9 -5.42 -6.12 -3.56
N ALA A 10 -5.07 -5.01 -4.20
CA ALA A 10 -4.75 -3.79 -3.48
C ALA A 10 -6.00 -3.16 -2.84
N TYR A 11 -7.18 -3.22 -3.49
CA TYR A 11 -8.44 -2.83 -2.85
C TYR A 11 -8.80 -3.75 -1.67
N PHE A 12 -8.50 -5.04 -1.79
CA PHE A 12 -8.69 -5.98 -0.68
C PHE A 12 -7.83 -5.60 0.53
N ALA A 13 -6.58 -5.17 0.34
CA ALA A 13 -5.74 -4.66 1.42
C ALA A 13 -6.34 -3.43 2.11
N VAL A 14 -6.93 -2.51 1.35
CA VAL A 14 -7.63 -1.33 1.90
C VAL A 14 -8.85 -1.76 2.72
N ILE A 15 -9.67 -2.66 2.21
CA ILE A 15 -10.87 -3.17 2.91
C ILE A 15 -10.46 -3.86 4.22
N ALA A 16 -9.42 -4.70 4.20
CA ALA A 16 -8.89 -5.34 5.39
C ALA A 16 -8.42 -4.32 6.44
N ALA A 17 -7.73 -3.26 6.01
CA ALA A 17 -7.30 -2.18 6.90
C ALA A 17 -8.50 -1.48 7.57
N TRP A 18 -9.56 -1.20 6.80
CA TRP A 18 -10.78 -0.56 7.31
C TRP A 18 -11.59 -1.47 8.22
N ALA A 19 -11.56 -2.77 7.99
CA ALA A 19 -12.19 -3.77 8.86
C ALA A 19 -11.42 -4.00 10.18
N GLY A 20 -10.23 -3.40 10.35
CA GLY A 20 -9.37 -3.59 11.53
C GLY A 20 -8.44 -4.82 11.44
N GLU A 21 -8.47 -5.55 10.32
CA GLU A 21 -7.64 -6.73 10.05
C GLU A 21 -6.23 -6.33 9.62
N LYS A 22 -5.48 -5.69 10.53
CA LYS A 22 -4.18 -5.05 10.23
C LYS A 22 -3.14 -6.02 9.68
N ASP A 23 -3.00 -7.21 10.25
CA ASP A 23 -2.00 -8.17 9.81
C ASP A 23 -2.26 -8.65 8.38
N LEU A 24 -3.53 -8.93 8.06
CA LEU A 24 -3.94 -9.30 6.70
C LEU A 24 -3.71 -8.15 5.72
N ALA A 25 -4.09 -6.93 6.10
CA ALA A 25 -3.89 -5.75 5.27
C ALA A 25 -2.41 -5.53 4.93
N LEU A 26 -1.53 -5.66 5.92
CA LEU A 26 -0.08 -5.48 5.75
C LEU A 26 0.55 -6.58 4.90
N GLN A 27 0.13 -7.83 5.09
CA GLN A 27 0.58 -8.95 4.26
C GLN A 27 0.20 -8.72 2.79
N GLN A 28 -1.04 -8.34 2.52
CA GLN A 28 -1.51 -8.08 1.16
C GLN A 28 -0.82 -6.87 0.54
N LEU A 29 -0.66 -5.79 1.33
CA LEU A 29 0.04 -4.59 0.89
C LEU A 29 1.51 -4.89 0.53
N ALA A 30 2.23 -5.66 1.34
CA ALA A 30 3.62 -6.03 1.05
C ALA A 30 3.78 -6.82 -0.25
N ASN A 31 2.79 -7.65 -0.60
CA ASN A 31 2.80 -8.44 -1.83
C ASN A 31 2.50 -7.59 -3.07
N VAL A 32 1.62 -6.59 -2.93
CA VAL A 32 1.05 -5.87 -4.07
C VAL A 32 1.72 -4.50 -4.32
N ALA A 33 2.32 -3.89 -3.31
CA ALA A 33 3.02 -2.60 -3.44
C ALA A 33 4.21 -2.61 -4.42
N PRO A 34 5.04 -3.67 -4.52
CA PRO A 34 6.14 -3.72 -5.49
C PRO A 34 5.69 -3.90 -6.95
N VAL A 35 4.39 -4.10 -7.19
CA VAL A 35 3.88 -4.58 -8.47
C VAL A 35 3.37 -3.43 -9.33
N PRO A 36 3.84 -3.27 -10.59
CA PRO A 36 3.50 -2.12 -11.44
C PRO A 36 2.00 -1.89 -11.66
N GLY A 37 1.19 -2.95 -11.76
CA GLY A 37 -0.25 -2.86 -12.03
C GLY A 37 -1.11 -2.35 -10.88
N ALA A 38 -0.59 -2.30 -9.64
CA ALA A 38 -1.34 -1.83 -8.47
C ALA A 38 -0.98 -0.40 -8.02
N THR A 39 -0.07 0.25 -8.76
CA THR A 39 0.51 1.56 -8.41
C THR A 39 -0.52 2.68 -8.23
N LEU A 40 -1.70 2.57 -8.83
CA LEU A 40 -2.80 3.53 -8.64
C LEU A 40 -3.21 3.70 -7.18
N ILE A 41 -3.06 2.65 -6.35
CA ILE A 41 -3.48 2.70 -4.94
C ILE A 41 -2.39 2.31 -3.95
N THR A 42 -1.23 1.82 -4.42
CA THR A 42 -0.09 1.46 -3.57
C THR A 42 1.20 2.24 -3.86
N SER A 43 1.15 3.26 -4.72
CA SER A 43 2.31 4.15 -4.90
C SER A 43 2.69 4.87 -3.61
N TYR A 44 3.97 5.25 -3.50
CA TYR A 44 4.50 6.01 -2.38
C TYR A 44 3.63 7.21 -1.99
N GLY A 45 3.24 8.03 -2.97
CA GLY A 45 2.40 9.20 -2.75
C GLY A 45 1.04 8.83 -2.20
N VAL A 46 0.42 7.77 -2.72
CA VAL A 46 -0.88 7.30 -2.22
C VAL A 46 -0.79 6.77 -0.80
N LEU A 47 0.20 5.91 -0.51
CA LEU A 47 0.39 5.37 0.84
C LEU A 47 0.67 6.49 1.86
N LYS A 48 1.42 7.52 1.44
CA LYS A 48 1.80 8.62 2.32
C LYS A 48 0.71 9.67 2.51
N LEU A 49 -0.14 9.94 1.52
CA LEU A 49 -1.03 11.11 1.52
C LEU A 49 -2.52 10.76 1.63
N LEU A 50 -2.98 9.61 1.12
CA LEU A 50 -4.41 9.31 1.11
C LEU A 50 -4.87 8.70 2.45
N PRO A 51 -6.08 9.05 2.93
CA PRO A 51 -6.61 8.58 4.21
C PRO A 51 -7.00 7.10 4.21
N PHE A 52 -6.98 6.42 3.04
CA PHE A 52 -7.30 5.00 2.95
C PHE A 52 -6.41 4.14 3.85
N TRP A 53 -5.17 4.58 4.05
CA TRP A 53 -4.16 3.88 4.83
C TRP A 53 -4.04 4.37 6.28
N GLU A 54 -4.89 5.31 6.69
CA GLU A 54 -4.92 5.86 8.05
C GLU A 54 -4.96 4.77 9.13
N PRO A 55 -5.73 3.67 9.00
CA PRO A 55 -5.75 2.62 10.02
C PRO A 55 -4.42 1.87 10.21
N LEU A 56 -3.53 1.91 9.22
CA LEU A 56 -2.21 1.26 9.28
C LEU A 56 -1.09 2.24 9.68
N ARG A 57 -1.34 3.56 9.69
CA ARG A 57 -0.32 4.55 10.08
C ARG A 57 0.15 4.32 11.50
N GLY A 58 1.44 4.49 11.71
CA GLY A 58 2.09 4.22 12.99
C GLY A 58 2.40 2.74 13.25
N ASP A 59 1.95 1.79 12.39
CA ASP A 59 2.48 0.43 12.42
C ASP A 59 3.87 0.41 11.75
N PRO A 60 4.93 -0.05 12.45
CA PRO A 60 6.29 -0.05 11.89
C PRO A 60 6.42 -0.82 10.56
N ARG A 61 5.59 -1.84 10.35
CA ARG A 61 5.59 -2.63 9.11
C ARG A 61 5.03 -1.83 7.94
N PHE A 62 4.01 -1.02 8.18
CA PHE A 62 3.48 -0.10 7.17
C PHE A 62 4.53 0.93 6.79
N GLU A 63 5.15 1.59 7.78
CA GLU A 63 6.15 2.63 7.55
C GLU A 63 7.37 2.08 6.79
N ALA A 64 7.77 0.83 7.03
CA ALA A 64 8.83 0.18 6.27
C ALA A 64 8.46 -0.01 4.79
N ILE A 65 7.22 -0.40 4.48
CA ILE A 65 6.73 -0.50 3.10
C ILE A 65 6.76 0.88 2.44
N VAL A 66 6.24 1.91 3.10
CA VAL A 66 6.25 3.29 2.58
C VAL A 66 7.67 3.78 2.33
N ALA A 67 8.59 3.56 3.27
CA ALA A 67 9.99 3.95 3.13
C ALA A 67 10.67 3.23 1.95
N SER A 68 10.36 1.95 1.72
CA SER A 68 10.92 1.18 0.61
C SER A 68 10.54 1.71 -0.78
N LEU A 69 9.40 2.41 -0.88
CA LEU A 69 8.88 2.99 -2.11
C LEU A 69 9.29 4.46 -2.32
N ALA A 70 9.97 5.05 -1.33
CA ALA A 70 10.37 6.46 -1.42
C ALA A 70 11.29 6.70 -2.63
N PRO A 71 11.15 7.84 -3.33
CA PRO A 71 12.08 8.23 -4.37
C PRO A 71 13.51 8.28 -3.83
N LYS A 72 14.46 7.67 -4.54
CA LYS A 72 15.88 7.62 -4.13
C LYS A 72 16.63 8.94 -4.32
N HIS A 73 16.02 9.90 -5.03
CA HIS A 73 16.54 11.24 -5.23
C HIS A 73 15.43 12.25 -4.92
N PRO A 74 15.64 13.22 -4.00
CA PRO A 74 14.76 14.37 -3.92
C PRO A 74 14.86 15.10 -5.27
N VAL A 75 13.70 15.47 -5.84
CA VAL A 75 13.68 16.40 -6.96
C VAL A 75 14.12 17.74 -6.38
N GLU A 76 15.33 18.17 -6.74
CA GLU A 76 15.91 19.48 -6.40
C GLU A 76 15.27 20.59 -7.25
#